data_AF-A0A925W0V6-F1
#
_entry.id   AF-A0A925W0V6-F1
#
_cell.length_a   1.000
_cell.length_b   1.000
_cell.length_c   1.000
_cell.angle_alpha   90.00
_cell.angle_beta   90.00
_cell.angle_gamma   90.00
#
_symmetry.space_group_name_H-M   'P 1'
#
loop_
_entity.id
_entity.type
_entity.pdbx_description
1 polymer ?
#
loop_
_entity_poly.entity_id
_entity_poly.type
_entity_poly.pdbx_seq_one_letter_code
_entity_poly.pdbx_strand_id
1 'polypeptide(L)'
;MHDERPRRRSIESLRKEAKRWLGALRENAPEARARIERALSSAPNAPTLRDVQHALAMEHGYAGWTALTDRLRADGDATEEGIREYELMAEALLDAYRTGTPEAMERHYH
;
A
#
# COMPACT_ATOMS: atom_id res chain seq x y z
N MET A 1 -13.86 -18.04 1.99
CA MET A 1 -13.98 -16.80 2.79
C MET A 1 -13.27 -15.73 2.00
N HIS A 2 -13.98 -14.72 1.50
CA HIS A 2 -13.37 -13.63 0.74
C HIS A 2 -12.37 -12.91 1.64
N ASP A 3 -11.10 -12.92 1.26
CA ASP A 3 -10.06 -12.08 1.82
C ASP A 3 -10.47 -10.64 1.51
N GLU A 4 -11.22 -10.00 2.41
CA GLU A 4 -11.54 -8.58 2.32
C GLU A 4 -10.26 -7.81 2.68
N ARG A 5 -9.29 -7.88 1.76
CA ARG A 5 -8.04 -7.13 1.86
C ARG A 5 -8.44 -5.66 1.89
N PRO A 6 -8.15 -4.91 2.96
CA PRO A 6 -8.43 -3.48 2.99
C PRO A 6 -7.81 -2.88 1.73
N ARG A 7 -8.64 -2.20 0.93
CA ARG A 7 -8.29 -1.67 -0.40
C ARG A 7 -6.90 -1.03 -0.35
N ARG A 8 -5.87 -1.79 -0.76
CA ARG A 8 -4.48 -1.34 -0.71
C ARG A 8 -4.36 -0.23 -1.76
N ARG A 9 -4.28 1.02 -1.30
CA ARG A 9 -4.06 2.14 -2.21
C ARG A 9 -2.63 2.03 -2.72
N SER A 10 -2.47 1.79 -4.02
CA SER A 10 -1.15 1.83 -4.65
C SER A 10 -0.63 3.27 -4.69
N ILE A 11 0.70 3.43 -4.75
CA ILE A 11 1.37 4.73 -4.89
C ILE A 11 0.82 5.51 -6.08
N GLU A 12 0.51 4.82 -7.19
CA GLU A 12 -0.12 5.42 -8.38
C GLU A 12 -1.52 5.96 -8.10
N SER A 13 -2.33 5.24 -7.31
CA SER A 13 -3.67 5.70 -6.93
C SER A 13 -3.62 6.98 -6.09
N LEU A 14 -2.67 7.05 -5.15
CA LEU A 14 -2.44 8.23 -4.31
C LEU A 14 -1.91 9.41 -5.10
N ARG A 15 -1.02 9.17 -6.08
CA ARG A 15 -0.54 10.23 -6.97
C ARG A 15 -1.68 10.81 -7.81
N LYS A 16 -2.59 9.96 -8.31
CA LYS A 16 -3.78 10.42 -9.04
C LYS A 16 -4.74 11.19 -8.14
N GLU A 17 -4.93 10.74 -6.90
CA GLU A 17 -5.73 11.46 -5.90
C GLU A 17 -5.15 12.84 -5.58
N ALA A 18 -3.84 12.94 -5.36
CA ALA A 18 -3.17 14.22 -5.12
C ALA A 18 -3.39 15.21 -6.27
N LYS A 19 -3.29 14.74 -7.52
CA LYS A 19 -3.54 15.59 -8.70
C LYS A 19 -5.00 16.05 -8.80
N ARG A 20 -5.96 15.16 -8.55
CA ARG A 20 -7.39 15.52 -8.55
C ARG A 20 -7.71 16.54 -7.46
N TRP A 21 -7.16 16.35 -6.27
CA TRP A 21 -7.35 17.27 -5.16
C TRP A 21 -6.71 18.64 -5.47
N LEU A 22 -5.51 18.67 -6.04
CA LEU A 22 -4.91 19.93 -6.50
C LEU A 22 -5.76 20.64 -7.56
N GLY A 23 -6.40 19.89 -8.47
CA GLY A 23 -7.36 20.43 -9.43
C GLY A 23 -8.53 21.11 -8.73
N ALA A 24 -9.17 20.41 -7.79
CA ALA A 24 -10.27 20.96 -7.00
C ALA A 24 -9.88 22.22 -6.21
N LEU A 25 -8.64 22.27 -5.67
CA LEU A 25 -8.12 23.48 -5.01
C LEU A 25 -7.97 24.66 -5.97
N ARG A 26 -7.54 24.42 -7.22
CA ARG A 26 -7.43 25.46 -8.26
C ARG A 26 -8.79 25.97 -8.71
N GLU A 27 -9.79 25.10 -8.68
CA GLU A 27 -11.20 25.45 -8.95
C GLU A 27 -11.88 26.11 -7.74
N ASN A 28 -11.16 26.34 -6.63
CA ASN A 28 -11.67 26.88 -5.38
C ASN A 28 -12.82 26.06 -4.77
N ALA A 29 -12.80 24.74 -4.96
CA ALA A 29 -13.76 23.84 -4.34
C ALA A 29 -13.65 23.93 -2.80
N PRO A 30 -14.71 24.33 -2.09
CA PRO A 30 -14.65 24.59 -0.65
C PRO A 30 -14.32 23.32 0.15
N GLU A 31 -14.80 22.16 -0.29
CA GLU A 31 -14.52 20.87 0.34
C GLU A 31 -13.03 20.50 0.22
N ALA A 32 -12.39 20.83 -0.90
CA ALA A 32 -10.97 20.58 -1.12
C ALA A 32 -10.12 21.47 -0.21
N ARG A 33 -10.54 22.73 -0.02
CA ARG A 33 -9.88 23.68 0.88
C ARG A 33 -10.02 23.26 2.34
N ALA A 34 -11.23 22.93 2.77
CA ALA A 34 -11.46 22.45 4.14
C ALA A 34 -10.70 21.15 4.43
N ARG A 35 -10.53 20.27 3.43
CA ARG A 35 -9.71 19.06 3.59
C ARG A 35 -8.24 19.39 3.86
N ILE A 36 -7.64 20.36 3.15
CA ILE A 36 -6.20 20.62 3.28
C ILE A 36 -5.89 21.37 4.57
N GLU A 37 -6.79 22.24 5.01
CA GLU A 37 -6.69 22.95 6.30
C GLU A 37 -6.83 22.00 7.50
N ARG A 38 -7.63 20.93 7.38
CA ARG A 38 -7.69 19.88 8.41
C ARG A 38 -6.40 19.06 8.49
N ALA A 39 -5.79 18.78 7.34
CA ALA A 39 -4.56 17.99 7.28
C ALA A 39 -3.30 18.81 7.65
N LEU A 40 -3.28 20.09 7.28
CA LEU A 40 -2.18 21.02 7.50
C LEU A 40 -2.69 22.26 8.24
N SER A 41 -2.36 22.39 9.52
CA SER A 41 -2.76 23.54 10.34
C SER A 41 -2.24 24.89 9.81
N SER A 42 -1.20 24.88 8.97
CA SER A 42 -0.68 26.06 8.27
C SER A 42 -0.73 25.87 6.75
N ALA A 43 -1.91 25.52 6.22
CA ALA A 43 -2.10 25.31 4.78
C ALA A 43 -1.83 26.62 4.00
N PRO A 44 -0.94 26.60 2.99
CA PRO A 44 -0.66 27.79 2.19
C PRO A 44 -1.90 28.22 1.39
N ASN A 45 -2.02 29.52 1.08
CA ASN A 45 -3.13 30.06 0.30
C ASN A 45 -3.15 29.51 -1.14
N ALA A 46 -1.97 29.26 -1.72
CA ALA A 46 -1.81 28.64 -3.03
C ALA A 46 -1.07 27.29 -2.88
N PRO A 47 -1.78 26.22 -2.51
CA PRO A 47 -1.17 24.91 -2.30
C PRO A 47 -0.61 24.32 -3.60
N THR A 48 0.57 23.74 -3.51
CA THR A 48 1.25 23.03 -4.58
C THR A 48 0.94 21.54 -4.53
N LEU A 49 1.36 20.78 -5.55
CA LEU A 49 1.25 19.33 -5.54
C LEU A 49 1.98 18.70 -4.35
N ARG A 50 3.10 19.30 -3.92
CA ARG A 50 3.88 18.81 -2.78
C ARG A 50 3.12 18.99 -1.47
N ASP A 51 2.42 20.11 -1.31
CA ASP A 51 1.60 20.37 -0.12
C ASP A 51 0.43 19.39 -0.04
N VAL A 52 -0.22 19.11 -1.18
CA VAL A 52 -1.29 18.11 -1.26
C VAL A 52 -0.78 16.69 -0.99
N GLN A 53 0.40 16.33 -1.50
CA GLN A 53 1.04 15.04 -1.20
C GLN A 53 1.39 14.90 0.28
N HIS A 54 1.87 15.97 0.91
CA HIS A 54 2.16 16.00 2.34
C HIS A 54 0.88 15.89 3.16
N ALA A 55 -0.17 16.65 2.81
CA ALA A 55 -1.49 16.56 3.43
C ALA A 55 -2.06 15.14 3.35
N LEU A 56 -1.96 14.47 2.18
CA LEU A 56 -2.36 13.07 2.03
C LEU A 56 -1.55 12.15 2.94
N ALA A 57 -0.24 12.34 3.04
CA ALA A 57 0.58 11.54 3.95
C ALA A 57 0.14 11.69 5.40
N MET A 58 -0.17 12.91 5.84
CA MET A 58 -0.69 13.19 7.18
C MET A 58 -2.06 12.54 7.43
N GLU A 59 -2.98 12.57 6.45
CA GLU A 59 -4.26 11.84 6.54
C GLU A 59 -4.09 10.33 6.68
N HIS A 60 -3.02 9.79 6.07
CA HIS A 60 -2.65 8.38 6.19
C HIS A 60 -1.82 8.07 7.45
N GLY A 61 -1.54 9.06 8.30
CA GLY A 61 -0.79 8.88 9.55
C GLY A 61 0.73 8.87 9.38
N TYR A 62 1.25 9.31 8.23
CA TYR A 62 2.69 9.37 7.95
C TYR A 62 3.20 10.81 8.00
N ALA A 63 4.41 10.99 8.53
CA ALA A 63 5.06 12.29 8.65
C ALA A 63 5.37 12.97 7.29
N GLY A 64 5.27 12.25 6.17
CA GLY A 64 5.51 12.83 4.85
C GLY A 64 5.34 11.85 3.71
N TRP A 65 5.33 12.38 2.49
CA TRP A 65 5.10 11.60 1.28
C TRP A 65 6.10 10.45 1.09
N THR A 66 7.38 10.70 1.37
CA THR A 66 8.43 9.66 1.30
C THR A 66 8.15 8.50 2.25
N ALA A 67 7.83 8.79 3.53
CA ALA A 67 7.51 7.77 4.53
C ALA A 67 6.29 6.93 4.13
N LEU A 68 5.26 7.56 3.56
CA LEU A 68 4.11 6.85 3.01
C LEU A 68 4.50 5.95 1.84
N THR A 69 5.26 6.46 0.87
CA THR A 69 5.64 5.67 -0.31
C THR A 69 6.58 4.51 0.03
N ASP A 70 7.50 4.70 0.97
CA ASP A 70 8.43 3.67 1.38
C ASP A 70 7.70 2.54 2.11
N ARG A 71 6.75 2.88 2.99
CA ARG A 71 5.90 1.88 3.62
C ARG A 71 5.08 1.09 2.60
N LEU A 72 4.51 1.77 1.60
CA LEU A 72 3.72 1.12 0.55
C LEU A 72 4.56 0.24 -0.38
N ARG A 73 5.82 0.61 -0.66
CA ARG A 73 6.76 -0.27 -1.39
C ARG A 73 7.08 -1.51 -0.56
N ALA A 74 7.46 -1.33 0.70
CA ALA A 74 7.75 -2.43 1.61
C ALA A 74 6.55 -3.39 1.78
N ASP A 75 5.33 -2.87 1.85
CA ASP A 75 4.11 -3.69 1.86
C ASP A 75 3.87 -4.45 0.56
N GLY A 76 4.23 -3.85 -0.58
CA GLY A 76 4.20 -4.51 -1.89
C GLY A 76 5.20 -5.66 -1.94
N ASP A 77 6.46 -5.38 -1.61
CA ASP A 77 7.56 -6.35 -1.65
C ASP A 77 7.31 -7.53 -0.70
N ALA A 78 6.87 -7.27 0.53
CA ALA A 78 6.52 -8.32 1.49
C ALA A 78 5.34 -9.19 1.02
N THR A 79 4.41 -8.62 0.26
CA THR A 79 3.31 -9.40 -0.32
C THR A 79 3.81 -10.30 -1.45
N GLU A 80 4.68 -9.79 -2.32
CA GLU A 80 5.24 -10.57 -3.41
C GLU A 80 6.15 -11.70 -2.89
N GLU A 81 6.93 -11.44 -1.84
CA GLU A 81 7.75 -12.46 -1.17
C GLU A 81 6.91 -13.57 -0.56
N GLY A 82 5.86 -13.22 0.20
CA GLY A 82 4.95 -14.23 0.74
C GLY A 82 4.26 -15.05 -0.36
N ILE A 83 3.87 -14.43 -1.48
CA ILE A 83 3.30 -15.16 -2.63
C ILE A 83 4.34 -16.14 -3.21
N ARG A 84 5.60 -15.70 -3.40
CA ARG A 84 6.68 -16.56 -3.90
C ARG A 84 6.97 -17.72 -2.95
N GLU A 85 6.99 -17.49 -1.64
CA GLU A 85 7.15 -18.55 -0.64
C GLU A 85 6.02 -19.57 -0.73
N TYR A 86 4.76 -19.12 -0.84
CA TYR A 86 3.62 -20.02 -1.05
C TYR A 86 3.74 -20.83 -2.35
N GLU A 87 4.18 -20.21 -3.45
CA GLU A 87 4.40 -20.90 -4.73
C GLU A 87 5.51 -21.94 -4.64
N LEU A 88 6.64 -21.61 -4.01
CA LEU A 88 7.74 -22.55 -3.77
C LEU A 88 7.33 -23.72 -2.88
N MET A 89 6.56 -23.46 -1.82
CA MET A 89 6.04 -24.54 -0.96
C MET A 89 5.04 -25.41 -1.73
N ALA A 90 4.17 -24.83 -2.56
CA ALA A 90 3.25 -25.58 -3.39
C ALA A 90 3.97 -26.43 -4.43
N GLU A 91 5.02 -25.90 -5.06
CA GLU A 91 5.86 -26.64 -6.01
C GLU A 91 6.58 -27.81 -5.32
N ALA A 92 7.19 -27.57 -4.15
CA ALA A 92 7.84 -28.62 -3.37
C ALA A 92 6.88 -29.72 -2.92
N LEU A 93 5.65 -29.36 -2.51
CA LEU A 93 4.61 -30.33 -2.16
C LEU A 93 4.12 -31.14 -3.36
N LEU A 94 3.96 -30.49 -4.52
CA LEU A 94 3.60 -31.16 -5.77
C LEU A 94 4.70 -32.11 -6.25
N ASP A 95 5.96 -31.74 -6.10
CA ASP A 95 7.10 -32.58 -6.45
C ASP A 95 7.20 -33.80 -5.53
N ALA A 96 7.05 -33.63 -4.21
CA ALA A 96 6.99 -34.73 -3.26
C ALA A 96 5.85 -35.72 -3.55
N TYR A 97 4.67 -35.21 -3.94
CA TYR A 97 3.54 -36.04 -4.35
C TYR A 97 3.78 -36.78 -5.68
N ARG A 98 4.46 -36.15 -6.64
CA ARG A 98 4.76 -36.73 -7.96
C ARG A 98 5.91 -37.74 -7.94
N THR A 99 6.93 -37.47 -7.13
CA THR A 99 8.14 -38.31 -7.03
C THR A 99 7.95 -39.50 -6.09
N GLY A 100 6.93 -39.48 -5.22
CA GLY A 100 6.44 -40.65 -4.51
C GLY A 100 7.50 -41.36 -3.66
N THR A 101 8.31 -40.63 -2.89
CA THR A 101 9.24 -41.23 -1.91
C THR A 101 8.55 -41.38 -0.55
N PRO A 102 8.23 -42.62 -0.11
CA PRO A 102 7.56 -42.86 1.17
C PRO A 102 8.44 -42.49 2.38
N GLU A 103 9.76 -42.35 2.23
CA GLU A 103 10.66 -42.05 3.35
C GLU A 103 10.55 -40.62 3.91
N ALA A 104 9.91 -39.68 3.20
CA ALA A 104 9.85 -38.27 3.64
C ALA A 104 8.69 -37.96 4.61
N MET A 105 7.72 -38.86 4.79
CA MET A 105 6.52 -38.58 5.60
C MET A 105 6.68 -38.88 7.11
N GLU A 106 7.78 -39.48 7.57
CA GLU A 106 7.82 -40.14 8.90
C GLU A 106 8.74 -39.52 9.96
N ARG A 107 9.41 -38.38 9.74
CA ARG A 107 10.44 -37.87 10.69
C ARG A 107 10.20 -36.51 11.35
N HIS A 108 8.96 -36.06 11.51
CA HIS A 108 8.68 -34.94 12.44
C HIS A 108 7.40 -35.11 13.27
N TYR A 109 7.26 -36.28 13.88
CA TYR A 109 6.51 -36.42 15.15
C TYR A 109 7.32 -37.32 16.09
N HIS A 110 8.19 -36.71 16.89
CA HIS A 110 8.50 -37.10 18.28
C HIS A 110 9.32 -35.99 18.94
#